data_AF-A0A2K9EE45-F1
#
_entry.id   AF-A0A2K9EE45-F1
#
_cell.length_a   1.000
_cell.length_b   1.000
_cell.length_c   1.000
_cell.angle_alpha   90.00
_cell.angle_beta   90.00
_cell.angle_gamma   90.00
#
_symmetry.space_group_name_H-M   'P 1'
#
loop_
_entity.id
_entity.type
_entity.pdbx_description
1 polymer ?
#
loop_
_entity_poly.entity_id
_entity_poly.type
_entity_poly.pdbx_seq_one_letter_code
_entity_poly.pdbx_strand_id
1 'polypeptide(L)'
;MTHIFSGTAAAVALTIACGAASAQQLDVPIFEHESDGQAANCSAGTVMGLKADGDGFLSIRSGPGGNYRKLGELHNGDRITIFNGSGEWLGIAIPGGQIDQGNACQRVGPRRQLTGSGLGWVHSNWVGDIIP
;
A
#
# COMPACT_ATOMS: atom_id res chain seq x y z
N MET A 1 67.16 -22.28 -3.09
CA MET A 1 65.87 -21.65 -3.40
C MET A 1 64.77 -22.67 -3.16
N THR A 2 64.10 -22.59 -2.01
CA THR A 2 62.72 -23.06 -1.75
C THR A 2 62.42 -22.78 -0.27
N HIS A 3 61.58 -21.78 -0.01
CA HIS A 3 61.01 -21.52 1.32
C HIS A 3 59.69 -22.28 1.45
N ILE A 4 59.47 -22.96 2.57
CA ILE A 4 58.21 -23.60 2.93
C ILE A 4 57.41 -22.58 3.76
N PHE A 5 56.26 -22.13 3.24
CA PHE A 5 55.31 -21.30 3.99
C PHE A 5 54.22 -22.17 4.60
N SER A 6 54.13 -22.06 5.93
CA SER A 6 53.06 -22.55 6.78
C SER A 6 51.85 -21.61 6.69
N GLY A 7 50.63 -22.14 6.76
CA GLY A 7 49.42 -21.33 6.77
C GLY A 7 48.16 -22.12 7.13
N THR A 8 47.87 -22.21 8.43
CA THR A 8 46.57 -22.60 8.96
C THR A 8 45.51 -21.58 8.56
N ALA A 9 44.51 -21.99 7.79
CA ALA A 9 43.35 -21.17 7.46
C ALA A 9 42.30 -21.27 8.58
N ALA A 10 42.04 -20.16 9.27
CA ALA A 10 40.87 -20.00 10.13
C ALA A 10 39.66 -19.64 9.26
N ALA A 11 38.63 -20.48 9.26
CA ALA A 11 37.38 -20.20 8.57
C ALA A 11 36.51 -19.27 9.44
N VAL A 12 36.33 -18.03 9.00
CA VAL A 12 35.36 -17.08 9.58
C VAL A 12 34.02 -17.34 8.89
N ALA A 13 33.09 -17.96 9.61
CA ALA A 13 31.71 -18.09 9.14
C ALA A 13 30.97 -16.76 9.33
N LEU A 14 30.78 -16.02 8.23
CA LEU A 14 30.00 -14.79 8.22
C LEU A 14 28.51 -15.14 8.14
N THR A 15 27.79 -15.02 9.25
CA THR A 15 26.33 -15.18 9.28
C THR A 15 25.67 -14.00 8.56
N ILE A 16 25.12 -14.22 7.37
CA ILE A 16 24.28 -13.24 6.69
C ILE A 16 22.88 -13.33 7.31
N ALA A 17 22.57 -12.40 8.22
CA ALA A 17 21.20 -12.18 8.64
C ALA A 17 20.47 -11.44 7.50
N CYS A 18 19.70 -12.18 6.70
CA CYS A 18 18.77 -11.61 5.73
C CYS A 18 17.65 -10.90 6.49
N GLY A 19 17.80 -9.59 6.72
CA GLY A 19 16.68 -8.73 7.12
C GLY A 19 15.72 -8.58 5.95
N ALA A 20 14.63 -9.34 5.91
CA ALA A 20 13.52 -9.06 5.01
C ALA A 20 12.89 -7.73 5.44
N ALA A 21 13.10 -6.69 4.65
CA ALA A 21 12.28 -5.49 4.74
C ALA A 21 10.83 -5.93 4.52
N SER A 22 10.03 -5.89 5.59
CA SER A 22 8.60 -6.20 5.52
C SER A 22 7.95 -5.19 4.59
N ALA A 23 7.66 -5.61 3.35
CA ALA A 23 6.72 -4.89 2.49
C ALA A 23 5.42 -4.72 3.27
N GLN A 24 4.76 -3.57 3.15
CA GLN A 24 3.53 -3.23 3.88
C GLN A 24 2.40 -4.18 3.47
N GLN A 25 2.40 -5.40 4.03
CA GLN A 25 1.49 -6.46 3.64
C GLN A 25 0.08 -6.10 4.14
N LEU A 26 -0.87 -6.18 3.21
CA LEU A 26 -2.29 -6.08 3.51
C LEU A 26 -2.79 -7.41 4.09
N ASP A 27 -3.58 -7.30 5.15
CA ASP A 27 -4.29 -8.44 5.73
C ASP A 27 -5.55 -8.75 4.90
N VAL A 28 -6.14 -7.71 4.29
CA VAL A 28 -7.22 -7.84 3.31
C VAL A 28 -6.79 -7.23 1.98
N PRO A 29 -6.70 -8.03 0.90
CA PRO A 29 -6.23 -7.55 -0.39
C PRO A 29 -7.19 -6.54 -1.03
N ILE A 30 -6.61 -5.60 -1.75
CA ILE A 30 -7.32 -4.60 -2.55
C ILE A 30 -7.37 -5.09 -3.99
N PHE A 31 -8.49 -4.85 -4.65
CA PHE A 31 -8.71 -5.30 -6.01
C PHE A 31 -9.20 -4.16 -6.87
N GLU A 32 -8.61 -4.07 -8.06
CA GLU A 32 -9.13 -3.27 -9.14
C GLU A 32 -10.34 -3.98 -9.77
N HIS A 33 -11.42 -3.25 -10.01
CA HIS A 33 -12.63 -3.81 -10.62
C HIS A 33 -12.40 -4.17 -12.09
N GLU A 34 -13.21 -5.11 -12.60
CA GLU A 34 -13.22 -5.38 -14.03
C GLU A 34 -13.66 -4.14 -14.82
N SER A 35 -13.13 -4.02 -16.03
CA SER A 35 -13.47 -2.94 -16.95
C SER A 35 -13.62 -3.50 -18.35
N ASP A 36 -14.63 -3.00 -19.04
CA ASP A 36 -14.90 -3.24 -20.46
C ASP A 36 -14.37 -2.10 -21.34
N GLY A 37 -13.91 -0.99 -20.75
CA GLY A 37 -13.44 0.22 -21.43
C GLY A 37 -14.45 1.36 -21.51
N GLN A 38 -15.62 1.21 -20.89
CA GLN A 38 -16.71 2.19 -20.96
C GLN A 38 -16.60 3.26 -19.86
N ALA A 39 -15.96 2.93 -18.74
CA ALA A 39 -15.72 3.81 -17.61
C ALA A 39 -14.37 3.49 -16.94
N ALA A 40 -13.84 4.45 -16.18
CA ALA A 40 -12.73 4.17 -15.28
C ALA A 40 -13.19 3.15 -14.21
N ASN A 41 -12.30 2.24 -13.84
CA ASN A 41 -12.55 1.17 -12.88
C ASN A 41 -11.99 1.49 -11.48
N CYS A 42 -11.73 2.76 -11.24
CA CYS A 42 -11.29 3.32 -9.98
C CYS A 42 -11.80 4.77 -9.91
N SER A 43 -11.72 5.39 -8.74
CA SER A 43 -12.10 6.79 -8.54
C SER A 43 -10.97 7.56 -7.89
N ALA A 44 -10.98 8.88 -7.98
CA ALA A 44 -10.14 9.75 -7.16
C ALA A 44 -10.95 10.32 -6.01
N GLY A 45 -10.31 10.60 -4.87
CA GLY A 45 -10.94 11.31 -3.75
C GLY A 45 -9.92 12.17 -3.00
N THR A 46 -10.43 13.03 -2.14
CA THR A 46 -9.62 13.92 -1.30
C THR A 46 -9.90 13.66 0.17
N VAL A 47 -8.87 13.56 0.99
CA VAL A 47 -9.03 13.46 2.45
C VAL A 47 -9.49 14.80 3.00
N MET A 48 -10.60 14.82 3.74
CA MET A 48 -11.25 16.04 4.18
C MET A 48 -11.97 15.85 5.52
N GLY A 49 -12.21 16.97 6.23
CA GLY A 49 -13.01 17.00 7.45
C GLY A 49 -12.27 16.55 8.72
N LEU A 50 -10.98 16.23 8.64
CA LEU A 50 -10.19 15.89 9.82
C LEU A 50 -10.10 17.09 10.76
N LYS A 51 -10.31 16.83 12.06
CA LYS A 51 -10.31 17.84 13.11
C LYS A 51 -8.90 18.09 13.63
N ALA A 52 -8.48 19.36 13.67
CA ALA A 52 -7.17 19.77 14.18
C ALA A 52 -7.04 19.62 15.70
N ASP A 53 -8.16 19.64 16.43
CA ASP A 53 -8.25 19.42 17.88
C ASP A 53 -8.44 17.93 18.25
N GLY A 54 -8.47 17.04 17.26
CA GLY A 54 -8.42 15.59 17.44
C GLY A 54 -7.05 15.01 17.07
N ASP A 55 -7.04 13.78 16.55
CA ASP A 55 -5.82 13.12 16.07
C ASP A 55 -5.17 13.81 14.86
N GLY A 56 -5.95 14.57 14.08
CA GLY A 56 -5.45 15.32 12.92
C GLY A 56 -5.11 14.50 11.68
N PHE A 57 -5.25 13.17 11.72
CA PHE A 57 -4.94 12.27 10.61
C PHE A 57 -6.06 11.25 10.33
N LEU A 58 -6.07 10.74 9.10
CA LEU A 58 -6.81 9.55 8.68
C LEU A 58 -5.88 8.34 8.69
N SER A 59 -6.19 7.32 9.47
CA SER A 59 -5.36 6.09 9.51
C SER A 59 -5.52 5.26 8.25
N ILE A 60 -4.40 4.90 7.62
CA ILE A 60 -4.32 3.85 6.61
C ILE A 60 -4.14 2.52 7.32
N ARG A 61 -4.94 1.50 6.99
CA ARG A 61 -4.93 0.20 7.67
C ARG A 61 -4.73 -0.97 6.71
N SER A 62 -4.27 -2.09 7.26
CA SER A 62 -4.05 -3.34 6.50
C SER A 62 -5.34 -4.07 6.09
N GLY A 63 -6.50 -3.65 6.62
CA GLY A 63 -7.82 -4.19 6.28
C GLY A 63 -8.96 -3.25 6.72
N PRO A 64 -10.20 -3.54 6.31
CA PRO A 64 -11.38 -2.71 6.58
C PRO A 64 -11.87 -2.89 8.03
N GLY A 65 -11.38 -2.05 8.95
CA GLY A 65 -11.81 -2.05 10.34
C GLY A 65 -10.79 -1.43 11.30
N GLY A 66 -11.27 -0.95 12.46
CA GLY A 66 -10.41 -0.35 13.49
C GLY A 66 -9.41 -1.31 14.13
N ASN A 67 -9.66 -2.62 14.06
CA ASN A 67 -8.80 -3.67 14.63
C ASN A 67 -7.64 -4.07 13.70
N TYR A 68 -7.65 -3.65 12.44
CA TYR A 68 -6.54 -3.89 11.53
C TYR A 68 -5.37 -2.96 11.83
N ARG A 69 -4.16 -3.48 11.63
CA ARG A 69 -2.91 -2.78 11.89
C ARG A 69 -2.84 -1.48 11.08
N LYS A 70 -2.40 -0.41 11.74
CA LYS A 70 -2.11 0.88 11.10
C LYS A 70 -0.84 0.75 10.25
N LEU A 71 -0.92 1.20 9.00
CA LEU A 71 0.17 1.21 8.01
C LEU A 71 0.76 2.60 7.82
N GLY A 72 -0.04 3.64 8.09
CA GLY A 72 0.34 5.03 7.88
C GLY A 72 -0.81 5.99 8.15
N GLU A 73 -0.63 7.23 7.70
CA GLU A 73 -1.52 8.37 7.96
C GLU A 73 -1.68 9.20 6.69
N LEU A 74 -2.86 9.80 6.53
CA LEU A 74 -3.17 10.83 5.55
C LEU A 74 -3.70 12.08 6.26
N HIS A 75 -3.58 13.22 5.61
CA HIS A 75 -4.00 14.52 6.14
C HIS A 75 -4.99 15.20 5.19
N ASN A 76 -5.68 16.23 5.68
CA ASN A 76 -6.60 17.01 4.85
C ASN A 76 -5.89 17.53 3.59
N GLY A 77 -6.52 17.34 2.43
CA GLY A 77 -5.99 17.73 1.12
C GLY A 77 -5.23 16.63 0.39
N ASP A 78 -4.88 15.52 1.06
CA ASP A 78 -4.24 14.39 0.38
C ASP A 78 -5.19 13.77 -0.65
N ARG A 79 -4.72 13.67 -1.90
CA ARG A 79 -5.49 13.12 -3.02
C ARG A 79 -5.16 11.64 -3.20
N ILE A 80 -6.16 10.78 -3.08
CA ILE A 80 -6.00 9.32 -3.12
C ILE A 80 -6.72 8.72 -4.33
N THR A 81 -6.28 7.53 -4.72
CA THR A 81 -6.97 6.68 -5.69
C THR A 81 -7.75 5.60 -4.95
N ILE A 82 -9.00 5.35 -5.34
CA ILE A 82 -9.94 4.42 -4.71
C ILE A 82 -10.25 3.29 -5.70
N PHE A 83 -10.04 2.04 -5.30
CA PHE A 83 -10.23 0.86 -6.17
C PHE A 83 -11.46 0.05 -5.85
N ASN A 84 -11.77 -0.13 -4.56
CA ASN A 84 -12.94 -0.87 -4.12
C ASN A 84 -13.40 -0.44 -2.73
N GLY A 85 -14.60 -0.87 -2.34
CA GLY A 85 -15.15 -0.66 -1.00
C GLY A 85 -15.41 -1.96 -0.25
N SER A 86 -15.50 -1.87 1.07
CA SER A 86 -15.99 -2.91 1.98
C SER A 86 -16.67 -2.25 3.19
N GLY A 87 -18.00 -2.23 3.20
CA GLY A 87 -18.76 -1.44 4.19
C GLY A 87 -18.34 0.04 4.14
N GLU A 88 -18.00 0.61 5.29
CA GLU A 88 -17.55 2.01 5.44
C GLU A 88 -16.05 2.22 5.13
N TRP A 89 -15.40 1.25 4.50
CA TRP A 89 -13.97 1.30 4.21
C TRP A 89 -13.68 1.29 2.71
N LEU A 90 -12.70 2.09 2.32
CA LEU A 90 -12.22 2.24 0.95
C LEU A 90 -10.82 1.63 0.84
N GLY A 91 -10.63 0.75 -0.14
CA GLY A 91 -9.33 0.27 -0.57
C GLY A 91 -8.68 1.29 -1.50
N ILE A 92 -7.55 1.83 -1.10
CA ILE A 92 -6.91 2.99 -1.74
C ILE A 92 -5.45 2.75 -2.09
N ALA A 93 -4.93 3.58 -2.99
CA ALA A 93 -3.51 3.89 -3.11
C ALA A 93 -3.26 5.35 -2.73
N ILE A 94 -2.18 5.58 -1.98
CA ILE A 94 -1.74 6.91 -1.57
C ILE A 94 -0.89 7.59 -2.65
N PRO A 95 -0.77 8.94 -2.62
CA PRO A 95 0.25 9.65 -3.39
C PRO A 95 1.64 9.04 -3.22
N GLY A 96 2.32 8.76 -4.33
CA GLY A 96 3.69 8.23 -4.33
C GLY A 96 3.80 6.72 -4.02
N GLY A 97 2.69 6.02 -3.75
CA GLY A 97 2.68 4.56 -3.67
C GLY A 97 3.16 3.92 -4.97
N GLN A 98 3.87 2.80 -4.87
CA GLN A 98 4.33 2.03 -6.03
C GLN A 98 3.43 0.82 -6.21
N ILE A 99 2.48 0.89 -7.14
CA ILE A 99 1.62 -0.25 -7.49
C ILE A 99 2.33 -1.07 -8.55
N ASP A 100 2.52 -2.37 -8.32
CA ASP A 100 3.22 -3.27 -9.25
C ASP A 100 2.49 -3.35 -10.60
N GLN A 101 1.16 -3.24 -10.56
CA GLN A 101 0.31 -3.14 -11.72
C GLN A 101 0.30 -1.70 -12.28
N GLY A 102 1.34 -1.33 -13.03
CA GLY A 102 1.54 0.04 -13.56
C GLY A 102 0.44 0.59 -14.47
N ASN A 103 -0.57 -0.21 -14.84
CA ASN A 103 -1.76 0.22 -15.58
C ASN A 103 -3.06 0.16 -14.75
N ALA A 104 -2.95 0.18 -13.42
CA ALA A 104 -4.11 0.33 -12.54
C ALA A 104 -4.92 1.59 -12.92
N CYS A 105 -6.25 1.53 -12.80
CA CYS A 105 -7.23 2.54 -13.24
C CYS A 105 -7.46 2.68 -14.75
N GLN A 106 -6.63 2.06 -15.58
CA GLN A 106 -6.65 2.26 -17.04
C GLN A 106 -6.77 0.94 -17.80
N ARG A 107 -6.99 -0.16 -17.09
CA ARG A 107 -6.95 -1.50 -17.67
C ARG A 107 -8.36 -2.01 -17.99
N VAL A 108 -8.57 -2.36 -19.25
CA VAL A 108 -9.66 -3.24 -19.69
C VAL A 108 -9.30 -4.69 -19.36
N GLY A 109 -10.20 -5.42 -18.70
CA GLY A 109 -10.01 -6.82 -18.37
C GLY A 109 -10.68 -7.24 -17.06
N PRO A 110 -10.51 -8.51 -16.65
CA PRO A 110 -11.12 -9.05 -15.45
C PRO A 110 -10.54 -8.42 -14.18
N ARG A 111 -11.32 -8.51 -13.09
CA ARG A 111 -10.91 -8.15 -11.73
C ARG A 111 -9.55 -8.77 -11.40
N ARG A 112 -8.66 -7.97 -10.80
CA ARG A 112 -7.35 -8.44 -10.34
C ARG A 112 -7.00 -7.85 -8.98
N GLN A 113 -6.17 -8.58 -8.24
CA GLN A 113 -5.57 -8.07 -7.01
C GLN A 113 -4.48 -7.05 -7.34
N LEU A 114 -4.41 -5.99 -6.55
CA LEU A 114 -3.31 -5.03 -6.58
C LEU A 114 -2.27 -5.37 -5.51
N THR A 115 -1.01 -5.17 -5.86
CA THR A 115 0.16 -5.37 -5.00
C THR A 115 1.12 -4.19 -5.13
N GLY A 116 2.03 -4.07 -4.18
CA GLY A 116 3.02 -3.00 -4.13
C GLY A 116 3.03 -2.26 -2.80
N SER A 117 3.57 -1.04 -2.80
CA SER A 117 3.63 -0.15 -1.63
C SER A 117 2.60 0.98 -1.71
N GLY A 118 2.17 1.46 -0.54
CA GLY A 118 1.20 2.56 -0.47
C GLY A 118 -0.26 2.14 -0.73
N LEU A 119 -0.56 0.85 -0.74
CA LEU A 119 -1.93 0.34 -0.69
C LEU A 119 -2.43 0.26 0.77
N GLY A 120 -3.72 0.49 0.98
CA GLY A 120 -4.32 0.32 2.30
C GLY A 120 -5.79 0.67 2.36
N TRP A 121 -6.38 0.52 3.54
CA TRP A 121 -7.80 0.75 3.80
C TRP A 121 -8.00 1.99 4.66
N VAL A 122 -8.91 2.87 4.25
CA VAL A 122 -9.27 4.10 4.98
C VAL A 122 -10.78 4.17 5.20
N HIS A 123 -11.21 4.84 6.26
CA HIS A 123 -12.63 5.02 6.55
C HIS A 123 -13.25 6.09 5.63
N SER A 124 -14.41 5.82 5.04
CA SER A 124 -15.04 6.66 4.00
C SER A 124 -15.51 8.03 4.52
N ASN A 125 -15.91 8.14 5.79
CA ASN A 125 -16.34 9.42 6.41
C ASN A 125 -15.37 10.60 6.23
N TRP A 126 -14.11 10.34 5.93
CA TRP A 126 -13.07 11.36 5.80
C TRP A 126 -12.57 11.52 4.36
N VAL A 127 -13.29 10.97 3.37
CA VAL A 127 -12.96 11.05 1.96
C VAL A 127 -14.11 11.71 1.21
N GLY A 128 -13.85 12.88 0.66
CA GLY A 128 -14.78 13.69 -0.13
C GLY A 128 -14.32 13.89 -1.57
N ASP A 129 -15.05 14.72 -2.30
CA ASP A 129 -14.76 15.10 -3.69
C ASP A 129 -14.46 13.91 -4.60
N ILE A 130 -15.27 12.84 -4.46
CA ILE A 130 -15.04 11.60 -5.20
C ILE A 130 -15.40 11.81 -6.68
N ILE A 131 -14.41 11.61 -7.55
CA ILE A 131 -14.54 11.71 -9.00
C ILE A 131 -14.37 10.30 -9.59
N PRO A 132 -15.39 9.75 -10.25
CA PRO A 132 -15.32 8.44 -10.90
C PRO A 132 -14.41 8.43 -12.12
#